data_AF-A0AAV0MGX8-F1
#
_entry.id   AF-A0AAV0MGX8-F1
#
_cell.length_a   1.000
_cell.length_b   1.000
_cell.length_c   1.000
_cell.angle_alpha   90.00
_cell.angle_beta   90.00
_cell.angle_gamma   90.00
#
_symmetry.space_group_name_H-M   'P 1'
#
loop_
_entity.id
_entity.type
_entity.pdbx_description
1 polymer ?
#
loop_
_entity_poly.entity_id
_entity_poly.type
_entity_poly.pdbx_seq_one_letter_code
_entity_poly.pdbx_strand_id
1 'polypeptide(L)'
;MCSGGGASACDNHYHSDNKPIVALSTGWFNKKSRCLNFINIHGNGKTVRAMVVDECDSTMGCDSDHDYQPPCPNDIVDASKAVWKALGVCESDWGNLDISWSDVN
;
A
#
# COMPACT_ATOMS: atom_id res chain seq x y z
N MET A 1 5.86 18.98 6.40
CA MET A 1 6.12 18.22 5.16
C MET A 1 6.48 16.83 5.61
N CYS A 2 5.55 15.87 5.53
CA CYS A 2 5.89 14.47 5.75
C CYS A 2 6.68 14.03 4.53
N SER A 3 7.99 13.91 4.66
CA SER A 3 8.80 13.25 3.65
C SER A 3 8.37 11.78 3.69
N GLY A 4 7.80 11.26 2.61
CA GLY A 4 7.45 9.85 2.51
C GLY A 4 8.62 8.98 2.98
N GLY A 5 8.30 7.90 3.69
CA GLY A 5 9.22 7.11 4.51
C GLY A 5 10.49 6.58 3.82
N GLY A 6 11.05 5.49 4.36
CA GLY A 6 12.21 4.84 3.76
C GLY A 6 12.00 4.41 2.31
N ALA A 7 13.09 4.03 1.64
CA ALA A 7 12.97 3.38 0.34
C ALA A 7 12.20 2.06 0.47
N SER A 8 11.43 1.68 -0.54
CA SER A 8 10.47 0.58 -0.42
C SER A 8 11.14 -0.77 -0.15
N ALA A 9 10.56 -1.57 0.75
CA ALA A 9 11.17 -2.79 1.29
C ALA A 9 11.49 -3.86 0.22
N CYS A 10 10.79 -3.86 -0.92
CA CYS A 10 11.00 -4.85 -1.97
C CYS A 10 12.24 -4.61 -2.82
N ASP A 11 12.54 -3.35 -3.16
CA ASP A 11 13.61 -3.02 -4.11
C ASP A 11 14.56 -1.92 -3.65
N ASN A 12 14.36 -1.34 -2.46
CA ASN A 12 15.10 -0.18 -1.94
C ASN A 12 15.07 1.02 -2.89
N HIS A 13 13.99 1.21 -3.64
CA HIS A 13 13.79 2.37 -4.49
C HIS A 13 12.60 3.21 -4.03
N TYR A 14 12.64 4.50 -4.38
CA TYR A 14 11.48 5.36 -4.30
C TYR A 14 10.63 5.21 -5.55
N HIS A 15 9.33 5.07 -5.37
CA HIS A 15 8.36 4.96 -6.45
C HIS A 15 7.49 6.21 -6.52
N SER A 16 7.05 6.56 -7.73
CA SER A 16 6.12 7.68 -7.92
C SER A 16 4.69 7.25 -7.65
N ASP A 17 3.94 8.09 -6.93
CA ASP A 17 2.50 7.91 -6.66
C ASP A 17 1.62 7.83 -7.91
N ASN A 18 2.17 8.16 -9.09
CA ASN A 18 1.50 8.03 -10.38
C ASN A 18 1.53 6.60 -10.95
N LYS A 19 2.25 5.67 -10.32
CA LYS A 19 2.21 4.24 -10.67
C LYS A 19 1.23 3.51 -9.75
N PRO A 20 0.46 2.51 -10.23
CA PRO A 20 -0.43 1.73 -9.38
C PRO A 20 0.39 0.76 -8.52
N ILE A 21 0.89 1.27 -7.40
CA ILE A 21 1.69 0.52 -6.42
C ILE A 21 1.02 0.53 -5.04
N VAL A 22 1.35 -0.46 -4.22
CA VAL A 22 0.81 -0.62 -2.86
C VAL A 22 1.85 -1.13 -1.87
N ALA A 23 1.62 -0.83 -0.59
CA ALA A 23 2.22 -1.51 0.55
C ALA A 23 1.18 -2.44 1.20
N LEU A 24 1.61 -3.59 1.69
CA LEU A 24 0.75 -4.54 2.40
C LEU A 24 1.13 -4.60 3.87
N SER A 25 0.14 -4.74 4.76
CA SER A 25 0.39 -5.06 6.17
C SER A 25 1.34 -6.26 6.32
N THR A 26 2.19 -6.26 7.34
CA THR A 26 3.24 -7.29 7.56
C THR A 26 2.78 -8.73 7.33
N GLY A 27 1.59 -9.10 7.82
CA GLY A 27 1.04 -10.44 7.63
C GLY A 27 0.79 -10.80 6.16
N TRP A 28 0.27 -9.85 5.37
CA TRP A 28 0.02 -10.02 3.94
C TRP A 28 1.26 -9.83 3.08
N PHE A 29 2.17 -8.95 3.49
CA PHE A 29 3.48 -8.79 2.86
C PHE A 29 4.29 -10.09 2.90
N ASN A 30 4.09 -10.89 3.97
CA ASN A 30 4.60 -12.25 4.12
C ASN A 30 6.10 -12.36 3.82
N LYS A 31 6.90 -11.56 4.53
CA LYS A 31 8.37 -11.55 4.43
C LYS A 31 8.86 -11.40 2.97
N LYS A 32 8.31 -10.41 2.25
CA LYS A 32 8.65 -10.11 0.86
C LYS A 32 8.19 -11.15 -0.18
N SER A 33 7.38 -12.15 0.19
CA SER A 33 6.95 -13.17 -0.79
C SER A 33 6.11 -12.59 -1.92
N ARG A 34 5.43 -11.47 -1.67
CA ARG A 34 4.60 -10.76 -2.66
C ARG A 34 5.34 -9.61 -3.36
N CYS A 35 6.62 -9.40 -3.06
CA CYS A 35 7.37 -8.29 -3.63
C CYS A 35 7.43 -8.33 -5.16
N LEU A 36 7.18 -7.17 -5.76
CA LEU A 36 7.15 -6.96 -7.22
C LEU A 36 6.14 -7.85 -7.96
N ASN A 37 5.25 -8.51 -7.22
CA ASN A 37 4.10 -9.22 -7.77
C ASN A 37 2.89 -8.28 -7.81
N PHE A 38 1.95 -8.64 -8.66
CA PHE A 38 0.70 -7.89 -8.81
C PHE A 38 -0.41 -8.52 -7.98
N ILE A 39 -1.26 -7.66 -7.43
CA ILE A 39 -2.54 -8.02 -6.83
C ILE A 39 -3.68 -7.33 -7.59
N ASN A 40 -4.86 -7.95 -7.59
CA ASN A 40 -6.09 -7.31 -8.00
C ASN A 40 -6.77 -6.71 -6.78
N ILE A 41 -7.09 -5.42 -6.83
CA ILE A 41 -7.82 -4.69 -5.80
C ILE A 41 -9.20 -4.38 -6.33
N HIS A 42 -10.23 -4.81 -5.61
CA HIS A 42 -11.62 -4.59 -5.92
C HIS A 42 -12.22 -3.60 -4.92
N GLY A 43 -12.70 -2.47 -5.40
CA GLY A 43 -13.28 -1.40 -4.59
C GLY A 43 -14.08 -0.44 -5.45
N ASN A 44 -15.10 0.22 -4.87
CA ASN A 44 -15.95 1.18 -5.59
C ASN A 44 -16.53 0.64 -6.92
N GLY A 45 -16.86 -0.65 -6.96
CA GLY A 45 -17.37 -1.35 -8.15
C GLY A 45 -16.34 -1.54 -9.29
N LYS A 46 -15.07 -1.22 -9.07
CA LYS A 46 -13.98 -1.36 -10.04
C LYS A 46 -12.91 -2.32 -9.55
N THR A 47 -12.09 -2.78 -10.50
CA THR A 47 -10.92 -3.62 -10.23
C THR A 47 -9.68 -2.95 -10.80
N VAL A 48 -8.63 -2.86 -9.98
CA VAL A 48 -7.34 -2.28 -10.36
C VAL A 48 -6.25 -3.29 -10.07
N ARG A 49 -5.33 -3.44 -11.01
CA ARG A 49 -4.11 -4.21 -10.80
C ARG A 49 -3.04 -3.28 -10.25
N ALA A 50 -2.45 -3.64 -9.12
CA ALA A 50 -1.38 -2.87 -8.49
C ALA A 50 -0.21 -3.76 -8.09
N MET A 51 1.00 -3.19 -8.09
CA MET A 51 2.23 -3.90 -7.73
C MET A 51 2.57 -3.68 -6.26
N VAL A 52 2.90 -4.75 -5.55
CA VAL A 52 3.36 -4.67 -4.16
C VAL A 52 4.83 -4.25 -4.16
N VAL A 53 5.12 -3.09 -3.57
CA VAL A 53 6.48 -2.55 -3.49
C VAL A 53 6.99 -2.43 -2.07
N ASP A 54 6.10 -2.39 -1.09
CA ASP A 54 6.48 -2.08 0.28
C ASP A 54 5.69 -2.85 1.34
N GLU A 55 6.19 -2.76 2.57
CA GLU A 55 5.55 -3.26 3.77
C GLU A 55 4.96 -2.09 4.57
N CYS A 56 3.71 -2.22 4.96
CA CYS A 56 3.13 -1.38 5.99
C CYS A 56 3.38 -2.09 7.34
N ASP A 57 4.45 -1.71 8.04
CA ASP A 57 4.89 -2.41 9.26
C ASP A 57 3.83 -2.31 10.35
N SER A 58 3.27 -3.47 10.71
CA SER A 58 2.24 -3.58 11.76
C SER A 58 2.78 -4.05 13.11
N THR A 59 4.09 -4.29 13.19
CA THR A 59 4.78 -4.82 14.36
C THR A 59 5.51 -3.71 15.13
N MET A 60 5.97 -2.69 14.44
CA MET A 60 6.70 -1.56 15.00
C MET A 60 6.12 -0.21 14.53
N GLY A 61 6.37 0.81 15.32
CA GLY A 61 5.81 2.16 15.18
C GLY A 61 6.03 2.93 16.48
N CYS A 62 5.68 4.21 16.50
CA CYS A 62 5.90 5.12 17.63
C CYS A 62 7.39 5.32 18.00
N ASP A 63 8.28 5.19 17.03
CA ASP A 63 9.72 5.43 17.18
C ASP A 63 10.23 6.47 16.17
N SER A 64 11.52 6.81 16.25
CA SER A 64 12.15 7.82 15.40
C SER A 64 12.23 7.42 13.93
N ASP A 65 12.20 6.12 13.63
CA ASP A 65 12.36 5.60 12.27
C ASP A 65 11.00 5.61 11.54
N HIS A 66 9.90 5.62 12.30
CA HIS A 66 8.52 5.70 11.81
C HIS A 66 7.89 7.09 12.02
N ASP A 67 8.68 8.14 12.22
CA ASP A 67 8.18 9.51 12.52
C ASP A 67 7.16 9.56 13.67
N TYR A 68 7.28 8.63 14.63
CA TYR A 68 6.34 8.40 15.73
C TYR A 68 4.89 8.08 15.30
N GLN A 69 4.68 7.66 14.05
CA GLN A 69 3.40 7.16 13.59
C GLN A 69 3.08 5.81 14.25
N PRO A 70 1.81 5.55 14.60
CA PRO A 70 1.43 4.26 15.16
C PRO A 70 1.70 3.12 14.15
N PRO A 71 1.88 1.88 14.63
CA PRO A 71 2.01 0.72 13.75
C PRO A 71 0.83 0.61 12.79
N CYS A 72 1.11 0.13 11.59
CA CYS A 72 0.08 -0.12 10.59
C CYS A 72 -0.93 -1.17 11.10
N PRO A 73 -2.24 -1.01 10.86
CA PRO A 73 -3.18 -2.09 11.12
C PRO A 73 -2.85 -3.34 10.27
N ASN A 74 -3.31 -4.51 10.72
CA ASN A 74 -2.95 -5.81 10.12
C ASN A 74 -3.73 -6.17 8.85
N ASP A 75 -4.67 -5.32 8.43
CA ASP A 75 -5.64 -5.53 7.36
C ASP A 75 -5.64 -4.38 6.32
N ILE A 76 -4.48 -3.76 6.12
CA ILE A 76 -4.31 -2.58 5.27
C ILE A 76 -3.60 -2.92 3.96
N VAL A 77 -4.15 -2.35 2.89
CA VAL A 77 -3.46 -2.15 1.61
C VAL A 77 -3.27 -0.64 1.47
N ASP A 78 -2.08 -0.15 1.78
CA ASP A 78 -1.77 1.27 1.59
C ASP A 78 -1.47 1.52 0.11
N ALA A 79 -2.23 2.42 -0.51
CA ALA A 79 -2.32 2.51 -1.95
C ALA A 79 -1.98 3.89 -2.48
N SER A 80 -1.13 3.90 -3.51
CA SER A 80 -0.74 5.13 -4.21
C SER A 80 -1.93 5.87 -4.84
N LYS A 81 -1.71 7.17 -5.10
CA LYS A 81 -2.66 8.07 -5.78
C LYS A 81 -3.25 7.47 -7.06
N ALA A 82 -2.45 6.74 -7.84
CA ALA A 82 -2.89 6.10 -9.06
C ALA A 82 -3.93 4.99 -8.84
N VAL A 83 -3.84 4.22 -7.76
CA VAL A 83 -4.80 3.14 -7.44
C VAL A 83 -6.17 3.73 -7.13
N TRP A 84 -6.22 4.76 -6.27
CA TRP A 84 -7.45 5.46 -5.93
C TRP A 84 -8.16 6.05 -7.16
N LYS A 85 -7.41 6.70 -8.05
CA LYS A 85 -7.91 7.22 -9.32
C LYS A 85 -8.45 6.12 -10.23
N ALA A 86 -7.74 4.99 -10.32
CA ALA A 86 -8.16 3.86 -11.14
C ALA A 86 -9.43 3.16 -10.58
N LEU A 87 -9.58 3.13 -9.25
CA LEU A 87 -10.83 2.73 -8.57
C LEU A 87 -11.95 3.76 -8.74
N GLY A 88 -11.66 4.93 -9.32
CA GLY A 88 -12.65 5.97 -9.60
C GLY A 88 -13.19 6.67 -8.36
N VAL A 89 -12.40 6.71 -7.28
CA VAL A 89 -12.75 7.43 -6.06
C VAL A 89 -12.34 8.89 -6.21
N CYS A 90 -13.25 9.82 -5.95
CA CYS A 90 -12.97 11.26 -5.98
C CYS A 90 -11.92 11.63 -4.93
N GLU A 91 -11.00 12.56 -5.25
CA GLU A 91 -9.93 12.97 -4.29
C GLU A 91 -10.50 13.54 -2.98
N SER A 92 -11.74 14.05 -2.99
CA SER A 92 -12.46 14.52 -1.79
C SER A 92 -12.83 13.41 -0.81
N ASP A 93 -12.91 12.16 -1.30
CA ASP A 93 -13.41 11.00 -0.56
C ASP A 93 -12.27 10.04 -0.20
N TRP A 94 -11.01 10.49 -0.35
CA TRP A 94 -9.84 9.69 0.00
C TRP A 94 -9.64 9.66 1.51
N GLY A 95 -9.19 8.51 1.99
CA GLY A 95 -9.10 8.17 3.40
C GLY A 95 -9.07 6.65 3.48
N ASN A 96 -10.19 6.06 3.90
CA ASN A 96 -10.35 4.61 3.95
C ASN A 96 -11.46 4.15 3.01
N LEU A 97 -11.23 3.05 2.31
CA LEU A 97 -12.20 2.40 1.44
C LEU A 97 -12.19 0.90 1.75
N ASP A 98 -13.37 0.33 1.99
CA ASP A 98 -13.50 -1.12 2.08
C ASP A 98 -13.24 -1.74 0.71
N ILE A 99 -12.26 -2.63 0.68
CA ILE A 99 -11.83 -3.34 -0.53
C ILE A 99 -11.78 -4.85 -0.29
N SER A 100 -11.77 -5.60 -1.37
CA SER A 100 -11.25 -6.97 -1.37
C SER A 100 -10.09 -7.05 -2.34
N TRP A 101 -9.12 -7.92 -2.08
CA TRP A 101 -7.99 -8.10 -2.99
C TRP A 101 -7.63 -9.58 -3.13
N SER A 102 -6.95 -9.91 -4.23
CA SER A 102 -6.48 -11.25 -4.51
C SER A 102 -5.14 -11.22 -5.23
N ASP A 103 -4.32 -12.26 -5.03
CA ASP A 103 -3.12 -12.47 -5.83
C ASP A 103 -3.52 -12.67 -7.31
N VAL A 104 -2.73 -12.13 -8.24
CA VAL A 104 -2.95 -12.35 -9.68
C VAL A 104 -2.51 -13.77 -10.03
N ASN A 105 -3.45 -14.58 -10.52
CA ASN A 105 -3.20 -15.93 -11.03
C ASN A 105 -2.64 -15.92 -12.46
#